data_AF-A0A094PRC3-F1
#
_entry.id   AF-A0A094PRC3-F1
#
_cell.length_a   1.000
_cell.length_b   1.000
_cell.length_c   1.000
_cell.angle_alpha   90.00
_cell.angle_beta   90.00
_cell.angle_gamma   90.00
#
_symmetry.space_group_name_H-M   'P 1'
#
loop_
_entity.id
_entity.type
_entity.pdbx_description
1 polymer ?
#
loop_
_entity_poly.entity_id
_entity_poly.type
_entity_poly.pdbx_seq_one_letter_code
_entity_poly.pdbx_strand_id
1 'polypeptide(L)'
;MGKRLGAGSLLQRPVQTMTESSSQFSEFIGVYNAESTVLGEVSYWIGARLGRRHCSLCDITHGLFTKRAEWQECESALPIPFTTFHINDAPAEVSQAANGKYPIVLGRNQSGIHLVLGADELEQCNGSPQELLNRLQSL
;
A
#
# COMPACT_ATOMS: atom_id res chain seq x y z
N MET A 1 -45.33 9.69 54.33
CA MET A 1 -45.91 9.18 53.08
C MET A 1 -44.85 9.30 51.98
N GLY A 2 -44.22 8.19 51.61
CA GLY A 2 -43.52 8.10 50.32
C GLY A 2 -42.01 7.82 50.34
N LYS A 3 -41.68 6.52 50.12
CA LYS A 3 -40.71 5.98 49.14
C LYS A 3 -39.22 6.14 49.56
N ARG A 4 -38.32 5.14 49.46
CA ARG A 4 -38.25 3.89 48.69
C ARG A 4 -37.12 3.01 49.27
N LEU A 5 -37.26 1.71 49.06
CA LEU A 5 -36.35 0.59 49.36
C LEU A 5 -35.23 0.43 48.32
N GLY A 6 -34.18 -0.31 48.70
CA GLY A 6 -33.36 -1.18 47.84
C GLY A 6 -31.93 -0.65 47.59
N ALA A 7 -30.87 -1.15 48.24
CA ALA A 7 -30.24 -2.49 48.18
C ALA A 7 -29.45 -2.75 46.87
N GLY A 8 -28.19 -3.17 47.03
CA GLY A 8 -27.46 -3.94 46.01
C GLY A 8 -26.06 -3.43 45.67
N SER A 9 -25.06 -3.89 46.42
CA SER A 9 -23.66 -3.93 45.99
C SER A 9 -23.45 -5.16 45.12
N LEU A 10 -22.93 -5.03 43.90
CA LEU A 10 -22.18 -6.10 43.22
C LEU A 10 -21.16 -5.50 42.24
N LEU A 11 -19.96 -6.09 42.30
CA LEU A 11 -18.75 -5.86 41.52
C LEU A 11 -19.00 -5.86 40.00
N GLN A 12 -18.27 -5.03 39.25
CA GLN A 12 -17.44 -5.47 38.11
C GLN A 12 -16.68 -4.31 37.41
N ARG A 13 -15.36 -4.34 37.58
CA ARG A 13 -14.24 -4.24 36.60
C ARG A 13 -14.26 -3.11 35.56
N PRO A 14 -13.13 -2.39 35.37
CA PRO A 14 -12.99 -1.43 34.27
C PRO A 14 -13.11 -2.17 32.93
N VAL A 15 -14.03 -1.72 32.08
CA VAL A 15 -14.02 -2.06 30.65
C VAL A 15 -12.78 -1.43 30.06
N GLN A 16 -11.82 -2.28 29.71
CA GLN A 16 -10.72 -1.93 28.84
C GLN A 16 -11.31 -1.66 27.45
N THR A 17 -11.35 -0.41 27.01
CA THR A 17 -11.35 -0.11 25.58
C THR A 17 -9.90 -0.09 25.13
N MET A 18 -9.42 -1.26 24.73
CA MET A 18 -8.25 -1.43 23.88
C MET A 18 -8.51 -0.61 22.61
N THR A 19 -7.72 0.44 22.39
CA THR A 19 -7.58 1.06 21.08
C THR A 19 -6.78 0.11 20.19
N GLU A 20 -7.46 -0.86 19.57
CA GLU A 20 -6.89 -1.61 18.45
C GLU A 20 -7.02 -0.73 17.20
N SER A 21 -5.95 -0.01 16.85
CA SER A 21 -5.78 0.49 15.48
C SER A 21 -5.33 -0.68 14.62
N SER A 22 -6.31 -1.47 14.18
CA SER A 22 -6.12 -2.49 13.15
C SER A 22 -6.06 -1.77 11.80
N SER A 23 -4.90 -1.76 11.15
CA SER A 23 -4.78 -1.31 9.76
C SER A 23 -5.89 -1.97 8.91
N GLN A 24 -6.59 -1.18 8.10
CA GLN A 24 -7.74 -1.61 7.29
C GLN A 24 -7.38 -2.73 6.29
N PHE A 25 -6.09 -2.92 6.03
CA PHE A 25 -5.53 -3.86 5.06
C PHE A 25 -4.56 -4.83 5.73
N SER A 26 -4.50 -6.05 5.20
CA SER A 26 -3.51 -7.07 5.57
C SER A 26 -2.27 -7.05 4.67
N GLU A 27 -2.35 -6.39 3.51
CA GLU A 27 -1.24 -6.25 2.55
C GLU A 27 -1.53 -5.06 1.60
N PHE A 28 -0.48 -4.35 1.22
CA PHE A 28 -0.48 -3.45 0.07
C PHE A 28 0.15 -4.12 -1.15
N ILE A 29 -0.40 -3.86 -2.33
CA ILE A 29 0.03 -4.48 -3.59
C ILE A 29 0.25 -3.37 -4.62
N GLY A 30 1.51 -3.10 -4.95
CA GLY A 30 1.88 -2.19 -6.03
C GLY A 30 1.95 -2.89 -7.38
N VAL A 31 1.33 -2.33 -8.41
CA VAL A 31 1.50 -2.81 -9.80
C VAL A 31 2.09 -1.71 -10.67
N TYR A 32 3.30 -1.95 -11.16
CA TYR A 32 4.01 -1.04 -12.06
C TYR A 32 3.33 -0.99 -13.43
N ASN A 33 3.39 0.14 -14.11
CA ASN A 33 3.03 0.27 -15.54
C ASN A 33 4.22 -0.13 -16.43
N ALA A 34 4.80 -1.30 -16.17
CA ALA A 34 5.96 -1.83 -16.88
C ALA A 34 5.82 -3.35 -16.99
N GLU A 35 6.52 -3.95 -17.95
CA GLU A 35 6.59 -5.40 -18.15
C GLU A 35 7.90 -5.95 -17.58
N SER A 36 7.84 -7.13 -16.94
CA SER A 36 9.03 -7.87 -16.48
C SER A 36 9.87 -8.33 -17.68
N THR A 37 11.08 -7.79 -17.84
CA THR A 37 12.12 -8.36 -18.71
C THR A 37 13.11 -9.15 -17.86
N VAL A 38 13.48 -10.36 -18.29
CA VAL A 38 14.29 -11.31 -17.52
C VAL A 38 15.64 -10.72 -17.07
N LEU A 39 15.78 -10.59 -15.74
CA LEU A 39 16.94 -10.83 -14.86
C LEU A 39 18.36 -10.69 -15.47
N GLY A 40 19.07 -9.58 -15.19
CA GLY A 40 20.54 -9.54 -15.35
C GLY A 40 21.21 -8.18 -15.23
N GLU A 41 20.61 -7.12 -15.75
CA GLU A 41 21.13 -5.75 -15.68
C GLU A 41 19.94 -4.83 -15.50
N VAL A 42 19.90 -4.11 -14.39
CA VAL A 42 18.88 -3.08 -14.18
C VAL A 42 19.21 -1.91 -15.11
N SER A 43 18.71 -2.03 -16.32
CA SER A 43 18.78 -1.00 -17.34
C SER A 43 17.39 -0.43 -17.55
N TYR A 44 16.86 0.30 -16.56
CA TYR A 44 15.84 1.31 -16.88
C TYR A 44 16.44 2.48 -17.68
N TRP A 45 17.77 2.51 -17.85
CA TRP A 45 18.46 3.56 -18.61
C TRP A 45 18.14 3.65 -20.10
N ILE A 46 17.53 2.64 -20.74
CA ILE A 46 17.17 2.74 -22.15
C ILE A 46 15.67 3.01 -22.31
N GLY A 47 15.20 4.12 -21.76
CA GLY A 47 13.79 4.46 -21.85
C GLY A 47 13.43 5.90 -21.52
N ALA A 48 14.23 6.60 -20.71
CA ALA A 48 13.94 7.97 -20.30
C ALA A 48 13.76 8.99 -21.44
N ARG A 49 13.99 8.62 -22.73
CA ARG A 49 13.68 9.45 -23.91
C ARG A 49 13.14 8.71 -25.15
N LEU A 50 12.71 7.45 -25.06
CA LEU A 50 12.19 6.72 -26.23
C LEU A 50 10.84 6.02 -25.95
N GLY A 51 9.83 6.83 -25.62
CA GLY A 51 8.47 6.61 -26.11
C GLY A 51 7.61 5.52 -25.46
N ARG A 52 7.90 5.05 -24.24
CA ARG A 52 7.00 4.13 -23.51
C ARG A 52 6.76 4.57 -22.06
N ARG A 53 5.47 4.85 -21.79
CA ARG A 53 4.72 5.09 -20.54
C ARG A 53 5.50 5.49 -19.28
N HIS A 54 5.25 6.72 -18.83
CA HIS A 54 5.60 7.22 -17.50
C HIS A 54 5.05 6.29 -16.40
N CYS A 55 5.87 5.97 -15.39
CA CYS A 55 5.52 5.08 -14.29
C CYS A 55 6.00 5.69 -12.96
N SER A 56 5.15 6.51 -12.33
CA SER A 56 5.46 7.16 -11.05
C SER A 56 5.80 6.19 -9.91
N LEU A 57 5.16 5.02 -9.85
CA LEU A 57 5.53 4.00 -8.86
C LEU A 57 6.95 3.45 -9.09
N CYS A 58 7.40 3.37 -10.34
CA CYS A 58 8.77 2.96 -10.66
C CYS A 58 9.77 4.03 -10.17
N ASP A 59 9.47 5.31 -10.38
CA ASP A 59 10.30 6.44 -9.91
C ASP A 59 10.42 6.47 -8.37
N ILE A 60 9.34 6.09 -7.68
CA ILE A 60 9.32 5.97 -6.22
C ILE A 60 10.20 4.80 -5.75
N THR A 61 10.10 3.62 -6.38
CA THR A 61 10.69 2.40 -5.81
C THR A 61 12.07 2.01 -6.34
N HIS A 62 12.46 2.48 -7.53
CA HIS A 62 13.70 2.10 -8.20
C HIS A 62 14.67 3.26 -8.39
N GLY A 63 15.94 2.97 -8.14
CA GLY A 63 17.06 3.81 -8.52
C GLY A 63 17.52 3.41 -9.91
N LEU A 64 18.72 3.86 -10.25
CA LEU A 64 19.31 3.64 -11.57
C LEU A 64 19.54 2.17 -11.90
N PHE A 65 19.90 1.37 -10.90
CA PHE A 65 20.33 -0.02 -11.08
C PHE A 65 19.75 -1.00 -10.06
N THR A 66 18.96 -0.55 -9.08
CA THR A 66 18.41 -1.43 -8.03
C THR A 66 17.16 -0.81 -7.46
N LYS A 67 16.42 -1.58 -6.65
CA LYS A 67 15.46 -1.01 -5.70
C LYS A 67 16.16 0.08 -4.87
N ARG A 68 15.49 1.22 -4.66
CA ARG A 68 16.06 2.34 -3.88
C ARG A 68 16.26 1.92 -2.44
N ALA A 69 17.36 2.37 -1.83
CA ALA A 69 17.61 2.15 -0.41
C ALA A 69 16.53 2.86 0.43
N GLU A 70 16.21 4.11 0.09
CA GLU A 70 15.17 4.87 0.81
C GLU A 70 13.79 4.18 0.74
N TRP A 71 13.46 3.55 -0.39
CA TRP A 71 12.23 2.78 -0.51
C TRP A 71 12.25 1.50 0.34
N GLN A 72 13.38 0.78 0.39
CA GLN A 72 13.53 -0.39 1.25
C GLN A 72 13.37 -0.04 2.75
N GLU A 73 13.91 1.11 3.16
CA GLU A 73 13.72 1.62 4.52
C GLU A 73 12.25 1.96 4.80
N CYS A 74 11.59 2.64 3.86
CA CYS A 74 10.17 2.97 3.98
C CYS A 74 9.28 1.72 4.03
N GLU A 75 9.52 0.75 3.13
CA GLU A 75 8.81 -0.51 3.08
C GLU A 75 8.96 -1.31 4.37
N SER A 76 10.17 -1.33 4.94
CA SER A 76 10.44 -2.00 6.23
C SER A 76 9.74 -1.33 7.41
N ALA A 77 9.35 -0.07 7.28
CA ALA A 77 8.60 0.67 8.29
C ALA A 77 7.07 0.50 8.18
N LEU A 78 6.58 -0.19 7.14
CA LEU A 78 5.16 -0.52 7.03
C LEU A 78 4.79 -1.64 8.02
N PRO A 79 3.68 -1.53 8.75
CA PRO A 79 3.22 -2.58 9.66
C PRO A 79 2.68 -3.82 8.94
N ILE A 80 2.38 -3.70 7.64
CA ILE A 80 1.86 -4.76 6.78
C ILE A 80 2.72 -4.88 5.52
N PRO A 81 2.82 -6.07 4.91
CA PRO A 81 3.66 -6.28 3.73
C PRO A 81 3.24 -5.42 2.55
N PHE A 82 4.23 -5.02 1.75
CA PHE A 82 4.04 -4.37 0.46
C PHE A 82 4.63 -5.27 -0.64
N THR A 83 3.79 -5.87 -1.47
CA THR A 83 4.22 -6.73 -2.59
C THR A 83 4.15 -5.96 -3.90
N THR A 84 5.07 -6.21 -4.83
CA THR A 84 5.06 -5.55 -6.14
C THR A 84 5.02 -6.51 -7.31
N PHE A 85 4.29 -6.13 -8.35
CA PHE A 85 4.16 -6.84 -9.62
C PHE A 85 4.37 -5.88 -10.81
N HIS A 86 4.78 -6.43 -11.94
CA HIS A 86 4.66 -5.83 -13.27
C HIS A 86 3.31 -6.20 -13.88
N ILE A 87 2.85 -5.46 -14.90
CA ILE A 87 1.51 -5.67 -15.48
C ILE A 87 1.29 -7.10 -16.00
N ASN A 88 2.37 -7.77 -16.42
CA ASN A 88 2.35 -9.09 -17.03
C ASN A 88 2.63 -10.25 -16.06
N ASP A 89 3.01 -9.97 -14.81
CA ASP A 89 3.25 -10.99 -13.78
C ASP A 89 2.29 -10.89 -12.58
N ALA A 90 1.44 -9.86 -12.55
CA ALA A 90 0.41 -9.70 -11.54
C ALA A 90 -0.62 -10.85 -11.56
N PRO A 91 -0.93 -11.48 -10.40
CA PRO A 91 -1.95 -12.52 -10.30
C PRO A 91 -3.32 -12.08 -10.85
N ALA A 92 -4.13 -13.03 -11.31
CA ALA A 92 -5.40 -12.73 -11.99
C ALA A 92 -6.34 -11.82 -11.16
N GLU A 93 -6.46 -12.05 -9.86
CA GLU A 93 -7.27 -11.23 -8.94
C GLU A 93 -6.73 -9.80 -8.79
N VAL A 94 -5.40 -9.61 -8.78
CA VAL A 94 -4.74 -8.31 -8.73
C VAL A 94 -4.97 -7.57 -10.04
N SER A 95 -4.79 -8.25 -11.17
CA SER A 95 -5.04 -7.69 -12.50
C SER A 95 -6.50 -7.29 -12.72
N GLN A 96 -7.44 -8.09 -12.23
CA GLN A 96 -8.88 -7.78 -12.26
C GLN A 96 -9.20 -6.54 -11.40
N ALA A 97 -8.67 -6.46 -10.18
CA ALA A 97 -8.86 -5.31 -9.31
C ALA A 97 -8.22 -4.03 -9.87
N ALA A 98 -7.05 -4.15 -10.52
CA ALA A 98 -6.39 -3.04 -11.20
C ALA A 98 -7.19 -2.54 -12.41
N ASN A 99 -7.92 -3.42 -13.09
CA ASN A 99 -8.81 -3.08 -14.21
C ASN A 99 -8.13 -2.20 -15.29
N GLY A 100 -6.89 -2.53 -15.64
CA GLY A 100 -6.11 -1.80 -16.64
C GLY A 100 -5.62 -0.41 -16.21
N LYS A 101 -5.81 -0.02 -14.95
CA LYS A 101 -5.33 1.26 -14.41
C LYS A 101 -3.95 1.05 -13.80
N TYR A 102 -2.92 1.59 -14.45
CA TYR A 102 -1.53 1.48 -14.01
C TYR A 102 -0.79 2.82 -14.15
N PRO A 103 0.19 3.12 -13.28
CA PRO A 103 0.53 2.36 -12.07
C PRO A 103 -0.56 2.48 -11.00
N ILE A 104 -0.58 1.55 -10.06
CA ILE A 104 -1.63 1.47 -9.02
C ILE A 104 -1.10 0.83 -7.74
N VAL A 105 -1.60 1.27 -6.60
CA VAL A 105 -1.47 0.56 -5.32
C VAL A 105 -2.85 0.11 -4.88
N LEU A 106 -2.95 -1.17 -4.55
CA LEU A 106 -4.13 -1.83 -4.04
C LEU A 106 -3.94 -2.23 -2.58
N GLY A 107 -5.02 -2.40 -1.84
CA GLY A 107 -5.04 -2.92 -0.48
C GLY A 107 -5.88 -4.18 -0.40
N ARG A 108 -5.33 -5.24 0.19
CA ARG A 108 -6.07 -6.49 0.45
C ARG A 108 -6.61 -6.49 1.87
N ASN A 109 -7.87 -6.86 2.05
CA ASN A 109 -8.48 -7.10 3.36
C ASN A 109 -9.48 -8.26 3.29
N GLN A 110 -10.24 -8.49 4.37
CA GLN A 110 -11.21 -9.59 4.47
C GLN A 110 -12.30 -9.58 3.40
N SER A 111 -12.58 -8.43 2.79
CA SER A 111 -13.61 -8.26 1.76
C SER A 111 -13.09 -8.32 0.32
N GLY A 112 -11.77 -8.35 0.11
CA GLY A 112 -11.16 -8.43 -1.21
C GLY A 112 -10.00 -7.45 -1.41
N ILE A 113 -9.73 -7.12 -2.68
CA ILE A 113 -8.67 -6.21 -3.12
C ILE A 113 -9.31 -4.90 -3.59
N HIS A 114 -8.84 -3.78 -3.04
CA HIS A 114 -9.43 -2.45 -3.23
C HIS A 114 -8.39 -1.45 -3.75
N LEU A 115 -8.82 -0.45 -4.51
CA LEU A 115 -7.97 0.67 -4.89
C LEU A 115 -7.56 1.45 -3.63
N VAL A 116 -6.25 1.68 -3.48
CA VAL A 116 -5.67 2.49 -2.41
C VAL A 116 -5.10 3.80 -2.97
N LEU A 117 -4.24 3.72 -4.00
CA LEU A 117 -3.73 4.88 -4.71
C LEU A 117 -3.74 4.64 -6.22
N GLY A 118 -4.33 5.56 -6.98
CA GLY A 118 -4.28 5.58 -8.43
C GLY A 118 -3.06 6.29 -8.99
N ALA A 119 -2.93 6.30 -10.33
CA ALA A 119 -1.81 6.92 -11.03
C ALA A 119 -1.60 8.40 -10.67
N ASP A 120 -2.68 9.19 -10.56
CA ASP A 120 -2.61 10.62 -10.22
C ASP A 120 -2.10 10.86 -8.80
N GLU A 121 -2.48 10.02 -7.85
CA GLU A 121 -2.02 10.12 -6.46
C GLU A 121 -0.55 9.71 -6.34
N LEU A 122 -0.14 8.69 -7.10
CA LEU A 122 1.25 8.27 -7.21
C LEU A 122 2.12 9.33 -7.88
N GLU A 123 1.59 10.05 -8.87
CA GLU A 123 2.28 11.19 -9.49
C GLU A 123 2.56 12.30 -8.48
N GLN A 124 1.59 12.59 -7.60
CA GLN A 124 1.74 13.60 -6.56
C GLN A 124 2.80 13.24 -5.51
N CYS A 125 3.20 11.96 -5.41
CA CYS A 125 4.35 11.59 -4.60
C CYS A 125 5.68 12.13 -5.15
N ASN A 126 5.72 12.61 -6.41
CA ASN A 126 6.89 13.21 -7.04
C ASN A 126 8.16 12.36 -6.91
N GLY A 127 8.02 11.03 -7.05
CA GLY A 127 9.14 10.09 -6.90
C GLY A 127 9.67 9.96 -5.46
N SER A 128 8.93 10.38 -4.44
CA SER A 128 9.34 10.31 -3.03
C SER A 128 8.85 9.03 -2.35
N PRO A 129 9.76 8.14 -1.88
CA PRO A 129 9.43 6.99 -1.04
C PRO A 129 8.71 7.38 0.25
N GLN A 130 9.15 8.46 0.89
CA GLN A 130 8.59 8.93 2.15
C GLN A 130 7.14 9.41 1.98
N GLU A 131 6.83 10.06 0.85
CA GLU A 131 5.47 10.53 0.59
C GLU A 131 4.51 9.37 0.35
N LEU A 132 4.96 8.33 -0.38
CA LEU A 132 4.20 7.09 -0.52
C LEU A 132 3.96 6.43 0.86
N LEU A 133 5.00 6.32 1.70
CA LEU A 133 4.87 5.78 3.05
C LEU A 133 3.83 6.54 3.89
N ASN A 134 3.92 7.88 3.91
CA ASN A 134 3.01 8.73 4.68
C ASN A 134 1.54 8.51 4.25
N ARG A 135 1.29 8.42 2.94
CA ARG A 135 -0.05 8.16 2.40
C ARG A 135 -0.57 6.80 2.86
N LEU A 136 0.24 5.75 2.76
CA LEU A 136 -0.15 4.40 3.17
C LEU A 136 -0.40 4.28 4.68
N GLN A 137 0.36 5.00 5.51
CA GLN A 137 0.19 5.01 6.97
C GLN A 137 -1.01 5.84 7.45
N SER A 138 -1.59 6.67 6.57
CA SER A 138 -2.75 7.51 6.89
C SER A 138 -4.12 6.84 6.68
N LEU A 139 -4.13 5.59 6.21
CA LEU A 139 -5.31 4.76 5.93
C LEU A 139 -5.77 3.99 7.18
#